data_AF-A0A3N1R4R4-F1
#
_entry.id   AF-A0A3N1R4R4-F1
#
_cell.length_a   1.000
_cell.length_b   1.000
_cell.length_c   1.000
_cell.angle_alpha   90.00
_cell.angle_beta   90.00
_cell.angle_gamma   90.00
#
_symmetry.space_group_name_H-M   'P 1'
#
loop_
_entity.id
_entity.type
_entity.pdbx_description
1 polymer ?
#
loop_
_entity_poly.entity_id
_entity_poly.type
_entity_poly.pdbx_seq_one_letter_code
_entity_poly.pdbx_strand_id
1 'polypeptide(L)'
;MQLHAILALALLLGAAPATAQQDVTPAQIEELKERIEDIDDWLEDAEEDRSSMERQLAATEKNISRLTRERRSLRQQAEQQQHRLRELESEAQELTRTLDRQRDSLKKQIRAAWMEGDAPAVKVLLNEIDPDKIARTMTYYEYLSKDTVDRLEAFRQSLQELRSTQAAVQSTRVELARTEENVAKRQQELTASRKERQQTLAALNADIQNRRSEREELESDRKRLENLLAEVQQAINNIPSPNESQPFASLRNKLPWPVKGQVLSRYGERYADGKLRRNGLLIGTGDEAEIRAIHYGRVVFANWLRGFGLITIIDHGDGYMTLYGHSSSLFTSPGDWVAAGEPIAQAGRTGGTDSPALYFEVRHNGKPDNPGRWLAN
;
A
#
# COMPACT_ATOMS: atom_id res chain seq x y z
N MET A 1 4.13 -36.16 -77.76
CA MET A 1 4.02 -37.45 -77.04
C MET A 1 3.36 -37.14 -75.71
N GLN A 2 2.23 -37.66 -75.24
CA GLN A 2 1.19 -38.60 -75.68
C GLN A 2 -0.07 -38.17 -74.88
N LEU A 3 -1.18 -37.84 -75.54
CA LEU A 3 -2.41 -38.63 -75.72
C LEU A 3 -3.34 -38.79 -74.48
N HIS A 4 -4.53 -38.16 -74.59
CA HIS A 4 -5.91 -38.65 -74.24
C HIS A 4 -6.27 -38.88 -72.76
N ALA A 5 -7.51 -38.76 -72.26
CA ALA A 5 -8.82 -38.22 -72.66
C ALA A 5 -9.83 -38.49 -71.51
N ILE A 6 -11.07 -38.00 -71.64
CA ILE A 6 -12.32 -38.36 -70.91
C ILE A 6 -12.55 -37.54 -69.62
N LEU A 7 -13.44 -36.54 -69.55
CA LEU A 7 -14.90 -36.44 -69.79
C LEU A 7 -15.76 -37.27 -68.81
N ALA A 8 -16.22 -36.65 -67.72
CA ALA A 8 -17.44 -37.05 -67.03
C ALA A 8 -18.13 -35.84 -66.39
N LEU A 9 -19.18 -35.39 -67.07
CA LEU A 9 -20.19 -34.46 -66.61
C LEU A 9 -21.20 -35.27 -65.77
N ALA A 10 -21.41 -34.90 -64.50
CA ALA A 10 -22.57 -35.33 -63.74
C ALA A 10 -23.04 -34.21 -62.80
N LEU A 11 -24.16 -33.60 -63.20
CA LEU A 11 -25.08 -32.82 -62.38
C LEU A 11 -25.55 -33.64 -61.16
N LEU A 12 -25.68 -33.02 -59.97
CA LEU A 12 -26.95 -32.84 -59.24
C LEU A 12 -26.75 -32.58 -57.73
N LEU A 13 -27.63 -31.70 -57.25
CA LEU A 13 -28.10 -31.45 -55.88
C LEU A 13 -27.26 -30.57 -54.95
N GLY A 14 -27.83 -29.38 -54.71
CA GLY A 14 -27.41 -28.47 -53.67
C GLY A 14 -27.56 -29.08 -52.27
N ALA A 15 -26.48 -29.00 -51.51
CA ALA A 15 -26.53 -29.05 -50.07
C ALA A 15 -26.53 -27.59 -49.58
N ALA A 16 -27.66 -27.14 -49.06
CA ALA A 16 -27.68 -25.97 -48.20
C ALA A 16 -26.76 -26.26 -47.00
N PRO A 17 -25.91 -25.32 -46.56
CA PRO A 17 -25.26 -25.48 -45.29
C PRO A 17 -26.36 -25.40 -44.23
N ALA A 18 -26.71 -26.53 -43.63
CA ALA A 18 -27.36 -26.53 -42.34
C ALA A 18 -26.38 -25.82 -41.40
N THR A 19 -26.65 -24.55 -41.09
CA THR A 19 -26.08 -23.88 -39.93
C THR A 19 -26.50 -24.71 -38.74
N ALA A 20 -25.60 -25.61 -38.32
CA ALA A 20 -25.67 -26.25 -37.03
C ALA A 20 -25.64 -25.11 -36.02
N GLN A 21 -26.81 -24.77 -35.51
CA GLN A 21 -26.98 -23.86 -34.39
C GLN A 21 -26.28 -24.57 -33.24
N GLN A 22 -25.04 -24.16 -32.93
CA GLN A 22 -24.32 -24.68 -31.78
C GLN A 22 -25.15 -24.29 -30.56
N ASP A 23 -25.87 -25.26 -30.00
CA ASP A 23 -26.63 -25.11 -28.78
C ASP A 23 -25.64 -24.71 -27.68
N VAL A 24 -25.60 -23.42 -27.35
CA VAL A 24 -24.72 -22.91 -26.32
C VAL A 24 -25.21 -23.46 -24.98
N THR A 25 -24.36 -24.23 -24.33
CA THR A 25 -24.72 -24.94 -23.09
C THR A 25 -24.59 -24.00 -21.89
N PRO A 26 -25.33 -24.21 -20.79
CA PRO A 26 -25.18 -23.33 -19.64
C PRO A 26 -23.82 -23.47 -18.94
N ALA A 27 -23.08 -24.55 -19.20
CA ALA A 27 -21.66 -24.67 -18.80
C ALA A 27 -20.78 -23.62 -19.50
N GLN A 28 -21.03 -23.33 -20.79
CA GLN A 28 -20.30 -22.30 -21.54
C GLN A 28 -20.63 -20.88 -21.05
N ILE A 29 -21.86 -20.65 -20.56
CA ILE A 29 -22.24 -19.39 -19.92
C ILE A 29 -21.47 -19.19 -18.62
N GLU A 30 -21.32 -20.23 -17.83
CA GLU A 30 -20.59 -20.14 -16.56
C GLU A 30 -19.10 -19.89 -16.78
N GLU A 31 -18.49 -20.58 -17.75
CA GLU A 31 -17.10 -20.33 -18.18
C GLU A 31 -16.89 -18.88 -18.66
N LEU A 32 -17.86 -18.32 -19.40
CA LEU A 32 -17.81 -16.92 -19.84
C LEU A 32 -17.90 -15.93 -18.67
N LYS A 33 -18.68 -16.24 -17.63
CA LYS A 33 -18.80 -15.39 -16.44
C LYS A 33 -17.55 -15.45 -15.57
N GLU A 34 -17.01 -16.65 -15.32
CA GLU A 34 -15.76 -16.85 -14.59
C GLU A 34 -14.63 -16.06 -15.25
N ARG A 35 -14.57 -16.08 -16.59
CA ARG A 35 -13.59 -15.31 -17.34
C ARG A 35 -13.77 -13.80 -17.28
N ILE A 36 -14.98 -13.30 -17.06
CA ILE A 36 -15.22 -11.87 -16.81
C ILE A 36 -14.76 -11.50 -15.40
N GLU A 37 -15.03 -12.34 -14.40
CA GLU A 37 -14.57 -12.15 -13.01
C GLU A 37 -13.04 -12.10 -12.94
N ASP A 38 -12.34 -13.03 -13.63
CA ASP A 38 -10.87 -13.03 -13.73
C ASP A 38 -10.33 -11.72 -14.33
N ILE A 39 -11.04 -11.14 -15.31
CA ILE A 39 -10.67 -9.87 -15.93
C ILE A 39 -10.85 -8.71 -14.94
N ASP A 40 -11.95 -8.69 -14.19
CA ASP A 40 -12.24 -7.66 -13.20
C ASP A 40 -11.21 -7.68 -12.05
N ASP A 41 -10.88 -8.87 -11.53
CA ASP A 41 -9.85 -9.06 -10.49
C ASP A 41 -8.48 -8.57 -10.97
N TRP A 42 -8.09 -8.91 -12.21
CA TRP A 42 -6.84 -8.43 -12.80
C TRP A 42 -6.78 -6.90 -12.90
N LEU A 43 -7.91 -6.27 -13.27
CA LEU A 43 -8.00 -4.81 -13.36
C LEU A 43 -7.90 -4.14 -11.99
N GLU A 44 -8.46 -4.73 -10.93
CA GLU A 44 -8.35 -4.22 -9.57
C GLU A 44 -6.90 -4.31 -9.04
N ASP A 45 -6.27 -5.48 -9.18
CA ASP A 45 -4.86 -5.70 -8.81
C ASP A 45 -3.94 -4.68 -9.50
N ALA A 46 -4.21 -4.41 -10.78
CA ALA A 46 -3.48 -3.42 -11.57
C ALA A 46 -3.61 -1.98 -11.05
N GLU A 47 -4.78 -1.61 -10.54
CA GLU A 47 -4.98 -0.29 -9.93
C GLU A 47 -4.32 -0.18 -8.55
N GLU A 48 -4.32 -1.26 -7.77
CA GLU A 48 -3.66 -1.30 -6.46
C GLU A 48 -2.14 -1.17 -6.59
N ASP A 49 -1.52 -1.90 -7.51
CA ASP A 49 -0.09 -1.83 -7.79
C ASP A 49 0.34 -0.41 -8.18
N ARG A 50 -0.42 0.24 -9.08
CA ARG A 50 -0.17 1.65 -9.46
C ARG A 50 -0.24 2.56 -8.25
N SER A 51 -1.29 2.42 -7.42
CA SER A 51 -1.45 3.19 -6.19
C SER A 51 -0.30 2.98 -5.20
N SER A 52 0.23 1.75 -5.11
CA SER A 52 1.42 1.43 -4.32
C SER A 52 2.67 2.17 -4.83
N MET A 53 2.95 2.13 -6.13
CA MET A 53 4.10 2.82 -6.74
C MET A 53 4.01 4.35 -6.60
N GLU A 54 2.81 4.93 -6.75
CA GLU A 54 2.56 6.36 -6.51
C GLU A 54 2.81 6.76 -5.04
N ARG A 55 2.38 5.92 -4.09
CA ARG A 55 2.68 6.12 -2.65
C ARG A 55 4.18 6.06 -2.38
N GLN A 56 4.90 5.12 -2.98
CA GLN A 56 6.36 5.04 -2.87
C GLN A 56 7.03 6.29 -3.44
N LEU A 57 6.62 6.72 -4.63
CA LEU A 57 7.13 7.94 -5.26
C LEU A 57 6.94 9.17 -4.35
N ALA A 58 5.74 9.34 -3.80
CA ALA A 58 5.42 10.44 -2.89
C ALA A 58 6.27 10.39 -1.61
N ALA A 59 6.52 9.19 -1.06
CA ALA A 59 7.40 9.01 0.09
C ALA A 59 8.85 9.41 -0.23
N THR A 60 9.37 8.97 -1.37
CA THR A 60 10.73 9.30 -1.82
C THR A 60 10.89 10.80 -2.10
N GLU A 61 9.88 11.47 -2.68
CA GLU A 61 9.90 12.92 -2.89
C GLU A 61 9.86 13.71 -1.58
N LYS A 62 9.06 13.28 -0.60
CA LYS A 62 9.08 13.84 0.77
C LYS A 62 10.46 13.67 1.40
N ASN A 63 11.08 12.51 1.23
CA ASN A 63 12.41 12.23 1.74
C ASN A 63 13.48 13.14 1.11
N ILE A 64 13.47 13.29 -0.23
CA ILE A 64 14.34 14.21 -0.97
C ILE A 64 14.19 15.65 -0.46
N SER A 65 12.95 16.09 -0.24
CA SER A 65 12.64 17.42 0.26
C SER A 65 13.21 17.65 1.66
N ARG A 66 13.05 16.65 2.56
CA ARG A 66 13.64 16.66 3.91
C ARG A 66 15.17 16.69 3.87
N LEU A 67 15.80 15.78 3.15
CA LEU A 67 17.27 15.71 3.01
C LEU A 67 17.86 16.99 2.42
N THR A 68 17.16 17.62 1.47
CA THR A 68 17.58 18.89 0.87
C THR A 68 17.59 20.02 1.91
N ARG A 69 16.55 20.11 2.76
CA ARG A 69 16.48 21.09 3.86
C ARG A 69 17.56 20.86 4.91
N GLU A 70 17.74 19.60 5.34
CA GLU A 70 18.77 19.23 6.32
C GLU A 70 20.18 19.56 5.81
N ARG A 71 20.50 19.16 4.58
CA ARG A 71 21.80 19.47 3.96
C ARG A 71 22.04 20.98 3.84
N ARG A 72 21.01 21.77 3.51
CA ARG A 72 21.12 23.25 3.44
C ARG A 72 21.42 23.84 4.81
N SER A 73 20.70 23.39 5.84
CA SER A 73 20.92 23.84 7.22
C SER A 73 22.34 23.51 7.70
N LEU A 74 22.80 22.28 7.46
CA LEU A 74 24.16 21.85 7.83
C LEU A 74 25.25 22.64 7.09
N ARG A 75 25.05 22.95 5.80
CA ARG A 75 25.99 23.82 5.06
C ARG A 75 26.08 25.22 5.64
N GLN A 76 24.93 25.81 6.00
CA GLN A 76 24.91 27.13 6.65
C GLN A 76 25.63 27.09 8.00
N GLN A 77 25.45 26.02 8.79
CA GLN A 77 26.18 25.82 10.05
C GLN A 77 27.69 25.69 9.81
N ALA A 78 28.11 24.90 8.81
CA ALA A 78 29.52 24.75 8.45
C ALA A 78 30.14 26.10 8.01
N GLU A 79 29.42 26.91 7.23
CA GLU A 79 29.86 28.26 6.83
C GLU A 79 30.04 29.19 8.03
N GLN A 80 29.12 29.14 9.00
CA GLN A 80 29.22 29.90 10.25
C GLN A 80 30.39 29.43 11.12
N GLN A 81 30.58 28.11 11.26
CA GLN A 81 31.71 27.52 11.98
C GLN A 81 33.04 27.89 11.32
N GLN A 82 33.12 27.86 9.99
CA GLN A 82 34.30 28.28 9.23
C GLN A 82 34.61 29.77 9.41
N HIS A 83 33.59 30.63 9.43
CA HIS A 83 33.76 32.05 9.75
C HIS A 83 34.32 32.23 11.16
N ARG A 84 33.70 31.60 12.15
CA ARG A 84 34.13 31.67 13.55
C ARG A 84 35.55 31.15 13.76
N LEU A 85 35.92 30.07 13.08
CA LEU A 85 37.26 29.52 13.12
C LEU A 85 38.30 30.55 12.63
N ARG A 86 38.03 31.23 11.51
CA ARG A 86 38.91 32.28 10.98
C ARG A 86 39.06 33.46 11.94
N GLU A 87 37.98 33.88 12.61
CA GLU A 87 38.04 34.92 13.64
C GLU A 87 38.94 34.50 14.80
N LEU A 88 38.72 33.30 15.35
CA LEU A 88 39.50 32.78 16.49
C LEU A 88 40.98 32.58 16.14
N GLU A 89 41.29 32.14 14.92
CA GLU A 89 42.66 32.01 14.43
C GLU A 89 43.36 33.37 14.32
N SER A 90 42.64 34.40 13.83
CA SER A 90 43.14 35.77 13.79
C SER A 90 43.37 36.35 15.18
N GLU A 91 42.44 36.10 16.11
CA GLU A 91 42.54 36.53 17.51
C GLU A 91 43.75 35.86 18.22
N ALA A 92 43.92 34.54 18.04
CA ALA A 92 45.07 33.82 18.56
C ALA A 92 46.40 34.36 18.01
N GLN A 93 46.44 34.74 16.73
CA GLN A 93 47.62 35.34 16.12
C GLN A 93 47.96 36.71 16.74
N GLU A 94 46.96 37.56 16.97
CA GLU A 94 47.18 38.88 17.56
C GLU A 94 47.56 38.80 19.04
N LEU A 95 46.95 37.89 19.80
CA LEU A 95 47.36 37.58 21.18
C LEU A 95 48.79 37.07 21.25
N THR A 96 49.21 36.21 20.31
CA THR A 96 50.58 35.73 20.22
C THR A 96 51.57 36.87 19.99
N ARG A 97 51.27 37.78 19.05
CA ARG A 97 52.10 38.98 18.81
C ARG A 97 52.16 39.90 20.03
N THR A 98 51.05 40.06 20.74
CA THR A 98 50.98 40.86 21.96
C THR A 98 51.84 40.26 23.07
N LEU A 99 51.74 38.95 23.28
CA LEU A 99 52.56 38.22 24.24
C LEU A 99 54.05 38.28 23.89
N ASP A 100 54.43 38.21 22.62
CA ASP A 100 55.82 38.36 22.19
C ASP A 100 56.37 39.76 22.55
N ARG A 101 55.59 40.83 22.28
CA ARG A 101 55.98 42.21 22.65
C ARG A 101 56.08 42.39 24.17
N GLN A 102 55.10 41.90 24.92
CA GLN A 102 55.09 41.96 26.39
C GLN A 102 56.28 41.19 26.97
N ARG A 103 56.54 39.98 26.47
CA ARG A 103 57.68 39.14 26.88
C ARG A 103 59.00 39.86 26.63
N ASP A 104 59.18 40.49 25.48
CA ASP A 104 60.43 41.16 25.15
C ASP A 104 60.64 42.45 25.98
N SER A 105 59.56 43.16 26.31
CA SER A 105 59.59 44.28 27.27
C SER A 105 59.98 43.81 28.67
N LEU A 106 59.33 42.77 29.18
CA LEU A 106 59.60 42.19 30.51
C LEU A 106 61.04 41.66 30.60
N LYS A 107 61.55 41.00 29.55
CA LYS A 107 62.96 40.57 29.48
C LYS A 107 63.94 41.72 29.67
N LYS A 108 63.69 42.88 29.03
CA LYS A 108 64.54 44.07 29.16
C LYS A 108 64.49 44.63 30.59
N GLN A 109 63.30 44.73 31.18
CA GLN A 109 63.11 45.22 32.55
C GLN A 109 63.77 44.30 33.58
N ILE A 110 63.55 42.98 33.50
CA ILE A 110 64.17 42.01 34.41
C ILE A 110 65.70 42.03 34.28
N ARG A 111 66.23 42.14 33.06
CA ARG A 111 67.68 42.26 32.85
C ARG A 111 68.23 43.54 33.47
N ALA A 112 67.56 44.68 33.29
CA ALA A 112 67.96 45.94 33.91
C ALA A 112 67.98 45.83 35.44
N ALA A 113 66.90 45.30 36.03
CA ALA A 113 66.81 45.07 37.46
C ALA A 113 67.91 44.12 37.98
N TRP A 114 68.25 43.07 37.23
CA TRP A 114 69.33 42.14 37.60
C TRP A 114 70.72 42.77 37.50
N MET A 115 70.99 43.60 36.47
CA MET A 115 72.27 44.31 36.33
C MET A 115 72.49 45.36 37.42
N GLU A 116 71.42 45.91 38.00
CA GLU A 116 71.45 46.84 39.13
C GLU A 116 71.93 46.15 40.44
N GLY A 117 71.80 44.82 40.53
CA GLY A 117 72.20 43.97 41.67
C GLY A 117 71.13 43.78 42.75
N ASP A 118 71.48 43.11 43.85
CA ASP A 118 70.54 42.87 44.96
C ASP A 118 70.17 44.17 45.70
N ALA A 119 68.87 44.37 45.90
CA ALA A 119 68.26 45.44 46.69
C ALA A 119 68.73 46.88 46.35
N PRO A 120 68.55 47.36 45.10
CA PRO A 120 69.01 48.68 44.69
C PRO A 120 68.32 49.82 45.46
N ALA A 121 67.06 49.65 45.85
CA ALA A 121 66.36 50.59 46.75
C ALA A 121 67.04 50.71 48.12
N VAL A 122 67.47 49.58 48.71
CA VAL A 122 68.19 49.57 50.00
C VAL A 122 69.59 50.17 49.85
N LYS A 123 70.27 49.90 48.73
CA LYS A 123 71.58 50.48 48.42
C LYS A 123 71.52 52.01 48.24
N VAL A 124 70.47 52.52 47.60
CA VAL A 124 70.24 53.97 47.47
C VAL A 124 69.95 54.59 48.84
N LEU A 125 69.11 53.95 49.67
CA LEU A 125 68.84 54.41 51.04
C LEU A 125 70.10 54.49 51.92
N LEU A 126 71.07 53.59 51.71
CA LEU A 126 72.30 53.53 52.49
C LEU A 126 73.42 54.45 51.95
N ASN A 127 73.35 54.87 50.69
CA ASN A 127 74.39 55.69 50.04
C ASN A 127 74.01 57.17 49.83
N GLU A 128 72.73 57.53 49.83
CA GLU A 128 72.28 58.91 49.65
C GLU A 128 72.05 59.58 51.02
N ILE A 129 72.57 60.80 51.21
CA ILE A 129 72.51 61.54 52.48
C ILE A 129 71.39 62.58 52.49
N ASP A 130 70.86 62.96 51.32
CA ASP A 130 69.82 63.98 51.15
C ASP A 130 68.39 63.39 51.25
N PRO A 131 67.61 63.73 52.29
CA PRO A 131 66.27 63.19 52.52
C PRO A 131 65.28 63.44 51.36
N ASP A 132 65.38 64.58 50.65
CA ASP A 132 64.44 64.93 49.58
C ASP A 132 64.70 64.10 48.31
N LYS A 133 65.94 63.68 48.09
CA LYS A 133 66.29 62.76 46.99
C LYS A 133 65.89 61.33 47.30
N ILE A 134 66.06 60.91 48.56
CA ILE A 134 65.59 59.60 49.03
C ILE A 134 64.08 59.46 48.82
N ALA A 135 63.29 60.44 49.29
CA ALA A 135 61.84 60.40 49.17
C ALA A 135 61.38 60.27 47.71
N ARG A 136 61.93 61.10 46.80
CA ARG A 136 61.62 61.03 45.36
C ARG A 136 62.02 59.70 44.73
N THR A 137 63.20 59.19 45.06
CA THR A 137 63.70 57.92 44.51
C THR A 137 62.83 56.75 44.98
N MET A 138 62.42 56.73 46.25
CA MET A 138 61.49 55.73 46.77
C MET A 138 60.14 55.78 46.07
N THR A 139 59.59 56.98 45.82
CA THR A 139 58.37 57.14 45.03
C THR A 139 58.54 56.60 43.61
N TYR A 140 59.67 56.86 42.94
CA TYR A 140 59.94 56.32 41.61
C TYR A 140 60.02 54.79 41.60
N TYR A 141 60.64 54.19 42.62
CA TYR A 141 60.67 52.73 42.78
C TYR A 141 59.28 52.14 43.01
N GLU A 142 58.42 52.80 43.80
CA GLU A 142 57.05 52.37 44.01
C GLU A 142 56.26 52.37 42.68
N TYR A 143 56.33 53.46 41.91
CA TYR A 143 55.69 53.54 40.60
C TYR A 143 56.21 52.47 39.63
N LEU A 144 57.53 52.25 39.57
CA LEU A 144 58.14 51.26 38.69
C LEU A 144 57.78 49.82 39.09
N SER A 145 57.78 49.53 40.39
CA SER A 145 57.39 48.22 40.91
C SER A 145 55.92 47.95 40.61
N LYS A 146 55.04 48.95 40.77
CA LYS A 146 53.62 48.84 40.44
C LYS A 146 53.40 48.58 38.95
N ASP A 147 54.02 49.37 38.07
CA ASP A 147 53.96 49.14 36.61
C ASP A 147 54.48 47.75 36.21
N THR A 148 55.52 47.24 36.90
CA THR A 148 56.04 45.88 36.65
C THR A 148 55.03 44.80 37.03
N VAL A 149 54.35 44.94 38.18
CA VAL A 149 53.28 44.03 38.61
C VAL A 149 52.11 44.08 37.64
N ASP A 150 51.65 45.28 37.28
CA ASP A 150 50.54 45.49 36.34
C ASP A 150 50.84 44.84 34.97
N ARG A 151 52.08 44.95 34.47
CA ARG A 151 52.52 44.27 33.23
C ARG A 151 52.55 42.76 33.34
N LEU A 152 52.97 42.21 34.48
CA LEU A 152 53.00 40.77 34.72
C LEU A 152 51.57 40.20 34.78
N GLU A 153 50.66 40.91 35.42
CA GLU A 153 49.24 40.55 35.47
C GLU A 153 48.61 40.60 34.08
N ALA A 154 48.84 41.68 33.32
CA ALA A 154 48.37 41.78 31.94
C ALA A 154 48.95 40.66 31.05
N PHE A 155 50.23 40.32 31.19
CA PHE A 155 50.85 39.20 30.47
C PHE A 155 50.21 37.86 30.84
N ARG A 156 49.96 37.62 32.13
CA ARG A 156 49.26 36.42 32.61
C ARG A 156 47.85 36.32 32.03
N GLN A 157 47.12 37.43 31.99
CA GLN A 157 45.78 37.49 31.41
C GLN A 157 45.81 37.17 29.91
N SER A 158 46.67 37.82 29.13
CA SER A 158 46.80 37.54 27.70
C SER A 158 47.22 36.09 27.42
N LEU A 159 48.03 35.48 28.30
CA LEU A 159 48.41 34.07 28.18
C LEU A 159 47.22 33.13 28.45
N GLN A 160 46.38 33.46 29.41
CA GLN A 160 45.16 32.71 29.69
C GLN A 160 44.16 32.83 28.54
N GLU A 161 43.95 34.05 28.01
CA GLU A 161 43.13 34.30 26.83
C GLU A 161 43.61 33.51 25.62
N LEU A 162 44.92 33.51 25.34
CA LEU A 162 45.49 32.72 24.24
C LEU A 162 45.20 31.22 24.42
N ARG A 163 45.34 30.68 25.64
CA ARG A 163 45.05 29.26 25.92
C ARG A 163 43.57 28.93 25.70
N SER A 164 42.66 29.78 26.15
CA SER A 164 41.22 29.57 25.92
C SER A 164 40.85 29.69 24.44
N THR A 165 41.42 30.65 23.72
CA THR A 165 41.19 30.83 22.29
C THR A 165 41.75 29.65 21.49
N GLN A 166 42.93 29.13 21.84
CA GLN A 166 43.47 27.91 21.22
C GLN A 166 42.60 26.68 21.48
N ALA A 167 42.07 26.52 22.69
CA ALA A 167 41.13 25.43 22.99
C ALA A 167 39.84 25.57 22.16
N ALA A 168 39.30 26.79 22.03
CA ALA A 168 38.14 27.08 21.19
C ALA A 168 38.40 26.76 19.70
N VAL A 169 39.56 27.15 19.16
CA VAL A 169 39.98 26.80 17.79
C VAL A 169 39.93 25.29 17.57
N GLN A 170 40.48 24.50 18.49
CA GLN A 170 40.48 23.04 18.38
C GLN A 170 39.06 22.46 18.45
N SER A 171 38.23 22.94 19.38
CA SER A 171 36.82 22.53 19.48
C SER A 171 36.05 22.82 18.19
N THR A 172 36.16 24.05 17.68
CA THR A 172 35.46 24.46 16.45
C THR A 172 35.94 23.68 15.23
N ARG A 173 37.23 23.33 15.14
CA ARG A 173 37.74 22.45 14.06
C ARG A 173 37.12 21.06 14.09
N VAL A 174 37.03 20.46 15.27
CA VAL A 174 36.42 19.13 15.45
C VAL A 174 34.92 19.17 15.11
N GLU A 175 34.21 20.20 15.57
CA GLU A 175 32.80 20.40 15.25
C GLU A 175 32.57 20.61 13.76
N LEU A 176 33.38 21.46 13.11
CA LEU A 176 33.30 21.71 11.68
C LEU A 176 33.51 20.42 10.88
N ALA A 177 34.55 19.65 11.18
CA ALA A 177 34.83 18.38 10.51
C ALA A 177 33.64 17.41 10.62
N ARG A 178 33.01 17.33 11.80
CA ARG A 178 31.80 16.53 12.02
C ARG A 178 30.60 17.06 11.22
N THR A 179 30.42 18.38 11.13
CA THR A 179 29.36 18.99 10.32
C THR A 179 29.57 18.69 8.83
N GLU A 180 30.80 18.81 8.33
CA GLU A 180 31.16 18.51 6.94
C GLU A 180 30.94 17.04 6.59
N GLU A 181 31.29 16.11 7.49
CA GLU A 181 30.99 14.68 7.35
C GLU A 181 29.48 14.45 7.22
N ASN A 182 28.66 15.10 8.06
CA ASN A 182 27.21 15.01 7.97
C ASN A 182 26.66 15.60 6.66
N VAL A 183 27.24 16.69 6.15
CA VAL A 183 26.90 17.25 4.84
C VAL A 183 27.18 16.23 3.73
N ALA A 184 28.34 15.56 3.77
CA ALA A 184 28.70 14.53 2.80
C ALA A 184 27.76 13.32 2.85
N LYS A 185 27.42 12.85 4.06
CA LYS A 185 26.45 11.76 4.26
C LYS A 185 25.07 12.10 3.71
N ARG A 186 24.54 13.29 4.03
CA ARG A 186 23.24 13.77 3.49
C ARG A 186 23.27 13.93 1.97
N GLN A 187 24.42 14.30 1.40
CA GLN A 187 24.59 14.37 -0.05
C GLN A 187 24.53 12.98 -0.71
N GLN A 188 25.15 11.96 -0.10
CA GLN A 188 25.07 10.59 -0.59
C GLN A 188 23.64 10.04 -0.51
N GLU A 189 22.96 10.22 0.63
CA GLU A 189 21.56 9.83 0.82
C GLU A 189 20.64 10.51 -0.20
N LEU A 190 20.82 11.81 -0.45
CA LEU A 190 20.04 12.55 -1.44
C LEU A 190 20.26 12.02 -2.86
N THR A 191 21.49 11.68 -3.24
CA THR A 191 21.79 11.09 -4.55
C THR A 191 21.14 9.71 -4.68
N ALA A 192 21.20 8.88 -3.63
CA ALA A 192 20.54 7.58 -3.60
C ALA A 192 19.01 7.70 -3.76
N SER A 193 18.36 8.58 -3.00
CA SER A 193 16.91 8.80 -3.13
C SER A 193 16.50 9.38 -4.48
N ARG A 194 17.35 10.21 -5.13
CA ARG A 194 17.09 10.68 -6.49
C ARG A 194 17.16 9.55 -7.52
N LYS A 195 18.12 8.64 -7.36
CA LYS A 195 18.24 7.45 -8.21
C LYS A 195 17.03 6.53 -8.03
N GLU A 196 16.62 6.29 -6.78
CA GLU A 196 15.42 5.52 -6.46
C GLU A 196 14.18 6.15 -7.11
N ARG A 197 13.97 7.48 -6.94
CA ARG A 197 12.88 8.21 -7.60
C ARG A 197 12.88 8.01 -9.12
N GLN A 198 14.04 8.08 -9.76
CA GLN A 198 14.16 7.88 -11.20
C GLN A 198 13.80 6.45 -11.61
N GLN A 199 14.21 5.46 -10.83
CA GLN A 199 13.85 4.06 -11.06
C GLN A 199 12.36 3.81 -10.87
N THR A 200 11.75 4.33 -9.80
CA THR A 200 10.30 4.24 -9.56
C THR A 200 9.51 4.93 -10.66
N LEU A 201 9.93 6.11 -11.14
CA LEU A 201 9.26 6.78 -12.26
C LEU A 201 9.38 6.01 -13.58
N ALA A 202 10.56 5.42 -13.86
CA ALA A 202 10.74 4.61 -15.04
C ALA A 202 9.87 3.34 -14.99
N ALA A 203 9.83 2.67 -13.83
CA ALA A 203 8.97 1.52 -13.58
C ALA A 203 7.49 1.88 -13.72
N LEU A 204 7.05 2.96 -13.08
CA LEU A 204 5.66 3.44 -13.15
C LEU A 204 5.25 3.80 -14.58
N ASN A 205 6.12 4.46 -15.36
CA ASN A 205 5.80 4.77 -16.76
C ASN A 205 5.71 3.53 -17.64
N ALA A 206 6.61 2.56 -17.46
CA ALA A 206 6.56 1.28 -18.17
C ALA A 206 5.32 0.48 -17.80
N ASP A 207 5.00 0.43 -16.50
CA ASP A 207 3.81 -0.22 -15.95
C ASP A 207 2.52 0.41 -16.48
N ILE A 208 2.40 1.75 -16.45
CA ILE A 208 1.26 2.48 -17.04
C ILE A 208 1.10 2.18 -18.52
N GLN A 209 2.20 2.13 -19.29
CA GLN A 209 2.13 1.85 -20.73
C GLN A 209 1.65 0.42 -21.00
N ASN A 210 2.27 -0.57 -20.35
CA ASN A 210 1.92 -1.98 -20.53
C ASN A 210 0.48 -2.26 -20.06
N ARG A 211 0.12 -1.78 -18.87
CA ARG A 211 -1.22 -1.98 -18.30
C ARG A 211 -2.29 -1.23 -19.06
N ARG A 212 -2.00 -0.08 -19.68
CA ARG A 212 -2.97 0.61 -20.56
C ARG A 212 -3.30 -0.26 -21.77
N SER A 213 -2.28 -0.79 -22.47
CA SER A 213 -2.51 -1.66 -23.63
C SER A 213 -3.28 -2.93 -23.24
N GLU A 214 -2.89 -3.56 -22.13
CA GLU A 214 -3.50 -4.80 -21.66
C GLU A 214 -4.94 -4.56 -21.18
N ARG A 215 -5.21 -3.47 -20.43
CA ARG A 215 -6.56 -3.06 -20.05
C ARG A 215 -7.45 -2.78 -21.27
N GLU A 216 -6.94 -2.13 -22.31
CA GLU A 216 -7.72 -1.87 -23.53
C GLU A 216 -8.13 -3.17 -24.24
N GLU A 217 -7.24 -4.17 -24.28
CA GLU A 217 -7.51 -5.51 -24.81
C GLU A 217 -8.53 -6.26 -23.94
N LEU A 218 -8.31 -6.31 -22.63
CA LEU A 218 -9.21 -6.98 -21.69
C LEU A 218 -10.60 -6.34 -21.63
N GLU A 219 -10.73 -5.02 -21.72
CA GLU A 219 -12.04 -4.34 -21.80
C GLU A 219 -12.77 -4.61 -23.11
N SER A 220 -12.02 -4.75 -24.22
CA SER A 220 -12.58 -5.17 -25.50
C SER A 220 -13.10 -6.61 -25.41
N ASP A 221 -12.31 -7.50 -24.81
CA ASP A 221 -12.67 -8.90 -24.61
C ASP A 221 -13.86 -9.03 -23.67
N ARG A 222 -13.84 -8.35 -22.51
CA ARG A 222 -14.97 -8.29 -21.57
C ARG A 222 -16.26 -7.88 -22.28
N LYS A 223 -16.26 -6.79 -23.05
CA LYS A 223 -17.44 -6.35 -23.83
C LYS A 223 -17.89 -7.39 -24.84
N ARG A 224 -16.96 -8.08 -25.50
CA ARG A 224 -17.29 -9.15 -26.44
C ARG A 224 -17.96 -10.33 -25.71
N LEU A 225 -17.41 -10.75 -24.57
CA LEU A 225 -17.96 -11.83 -23.75
C LEU A 225 -19.34 -11.46 -23.18
N GLU A 226 -19.53 -10.22 -22.74
CA GLU A 226 -20.83 -9.70 -22.28
C GLU A 226 -21.89 -9.72 -23.39
N ASN A 227 -21.53 -9.30 -24.60
CA ASN A 227 -22.42 -9.35 -25.76
C ASN A 227 -22.78 -10.80 -26.13
N LEU A 228 -21.81 -11.71 -26.11
CA LEU A 228 -22.04 -13.15 -26.35
C LEU A 228 -22.96 -13.73 -25.28
N LEU A 229 -22.73 -13.42 -24.00
CA LEU A 229 -23.61 -13.83 -22.90
C LEU A 229 -25.04 -13.34 -23.12
N ALA A 230 -25.23 -12.09 -23.56
CA ALA A 230 -26.55 -11.54 -23.83
C ALA A 230 -27.25 -12.24 -25.01
N GLU A 231 -26.54 -12.51 -26.11
CA GLU A 231 -27.05 -13.24 -27.27
C GLU A 231 -27.45 -14.67 -26.92
N VAL A 232 -26.60 -15.36 -26.15
CA VAL A 232 -26.85 -16.73 -25.67
C VAL A 232 -28.07 -16.76 -24.74
N GLN A 233 -28.18 -15.81 -23.81
CA GLN A 233 -29.32 -15.73 -22.92
C GLN A 233 -30.64 -15.51 -23.69
N GLN A 234 -30.61 -14.69 -24.75
CA GLN A 234 -31.78 -14.51 -25.63
C GLN A 234 -32.12 -15.78 -26.42
N ALA A 235 -31.12 -16.53 -26.88
CA ALA A 235 -31.33 -17.78 -27.60
C ALA A 235 -31.95 -18.88 -26.72
N ILE A 236 -31.48 -19.01 -25.47
CA ILE A 236 -32.01 -19.99 -24.50
C ILE A 236 -33.47 -19.70 -24.14
N ASN A 237 -33.85 -18.43 -24.00
CA ASN A 237 -35.22 -18.03 -23.68
C ASN A 237 -36.24 -18.38 -24.81
N ASN A 238 -35.78 -18.68 -26.03
CA ASN A 238 -36.62 -18.97 -27.19
C ASN A 238 -36.81 -20.48 -27.49
N ILE A 239 -36.30 -21.38 -26.65
CA ILE A 239 -36.45 -22.83 -26.83
C ILE A 239 -37.81 -23.30 -26.26
N PRO A 240 -38.72 -23.90 -27.05
CA PRO A 240 -40.03 -24.31 -26.57
C PRO A 240 -39.92 -25.42 -25.51
N SER A 241 -40.52 -25.17 -24.34
CA SER A 241 -40.60 -26.13 -23.25
C SER A 241 -41.55 -27.30 -23.60
N PRO A 242 -41.15 -28.58 -23.46
CA PRO A 242 -42.04 -29.72 -23.65
C PRO A 242 -43.21 -29.66 -22.65
N ASN A 243 -44.39 -29.61 -23.22
CA ASN A 243 -45.64 -29.24 -22.57
C ASN A 243 -46.25 -30.45 -21.82
N GLU A 244 -45.65 -30.89 -20.71
CA GLU A 244 -46.16 -32.03 -19.91
C GLU A 244 -46.51 -31.70 -18.45
N SER A 245 -46.43 -30.45 -18.01
CA SER A 245 -46.77 -30.08 -16.63
C SER A 245 -47.70 -28.87 -16.54
N GLN A 246 -48.61 -28.89 -15.55
CA GLN A 246 -49.51 -27.78 -15.27
C GLN A 246 -48.70 -26.51 -14.98
N PRO A 247 -49.17 -25.30 -15.36
CA PRO A 247 -48.43 -24.07 -15.09
C PRO A 247 -48.14 -23.92 -13.60
N PHE A 248 -46.90 -23.57 -13.24
CA PHE A 248 -46.45 -23.44 -11.84
C PHE A 248 -47.41 -22.56 -11.02
N ALA A 249 -47.88 -21.45 -11.61
CA ALA A 249 -48.82 -20.51 -11.02
C ALA A 249 -50.14 -21.15 -10.53
N SER A 250 -50.57 -22.26 -11.15
CA SER A 250 -51.82 -22.97 -10.82
C SER A 250 -51.71 -23.91 -9.61
N LEU A 251 -50.49 -24.13 -9.10
CA LEU A 251 -50.17 -25.12 -8.07
C LEU A 251 -49.95 -24.52 -6.67
N ARG A 252 -50.52 -23.34 -6.40
CA ARG A 252 -50.51 -22.75 -5.06
C ARG A 252 -51.09 -23.71 -4.02
N ASN A 253 -50.38 -23.87 -2.90
CA ASN A 253 -50.66 -24.82 -1.82
C ASN A 253 -50.77 -26.31 -2.26
N LYS A 254 -50.19 -26.69 -3.40
CA LYS A 254 -50.26 -28.06 -3.93
C LYS A 254 -48.90 -28.70 -4.19
N LEU A 255 -47.81 -27.94 -4.15
CA LEU A 255 -46.48 -28.47 -4.46
C LEU A 255 -45.96 -29.32 -3.30
N PRO A 256 -45.26 -30.42 -3.59
CA PRO A 256 -44.64 -31.25 -2.56
C PRO A 256 -43.52 -30.49 -1.85
N TRP A 257 -43.23 -30.91 -0.62
CA TRP A 257 -42.05 -30.43 0.09
C TRP A 257 -40.77 -30.93 -0.58
N PRO A 258 -39.74 -30.08 -0.74
CA PRO A 258 -38.49 -30.46 -1.41
C PRO A 258 -37.64 -31.43 -0.59
N VAL A 259 -37.85 -31.47 0.73
CA VAL A 259 -37.21 -32.42 1.65
C VAL A 259 -38.09 -32.61 2.89
N LYS A 260 -37.98 -33.77 3.55
CA LYS A 260 -38.63 -34.02 4.84
C LYS A 260 -37.78 -33.42 5.96
N GLY A 261 -38.35 -32.53 6.77
CA GLY A 261 -37.59 -31.85 7.81
C GLY A 261 -38.38 -30.80 8.59
N GLN A 262 -37.75 -30.21 9.61
CA GLN A 262 -38.33 -29.11 10.38
C GLN A 262 -37.94 -27.77 9.77
N VAL A 263 -38.89 -26.85 9.62
CA VAL A 263 -38.59 -25.48 9.19
C VAL A 263 -37.87 -24.75 10.33
N LEU A 264 -36.59 -24.43 10.11
CA LEU A 264 -35.72 -23.73 11.06
C LEU A 264 -35.86 -22.21 10.95
N SER A 265 -36.10 -21.70 9.74
CA SER A 265 -36.42 -20.28 9.52
C SER A 265 -37.35 -20.11 8.32
N ARG A 266 -38.22 -19.09 8.39
CA ARG A 266 -39.23 -18.80 7.38
C ARG A 266 -38.90 -17.56 6.55
N TYR A 267 -39.54 -17.49 5.39
CA TYR A 267 -39.52 -16.30 4.54
C TYR A 267 -39.95 -15.05 5.31
N GLY A 268 -39.21 -13.97 5.16
CA GLY A 268 -39.48 -12.68 5.78
C GLY A 268 -39.02 -12.54 7.24
N GLU A 269 -38.57 -13.61 7.89
CA GLU A 269 -37.98 -13.53 9.23
C GLU A 269 -36.72 -12.66 9.21
N ARG A 270 -36.54 -11.86 10.27
CA ARG A 270 -35.40 -10.95 10.37
C ARG A 270 -34.17 -11.69 10.91
N TYR A 271 -33.01 -11.36 10.35
CA TYR A 271 -31.71 -11.84 10.83
C TYR A 271 -30.67 -10.70 10.78
N ALA A 272 -29.43 -10.97 11.24
CA ALA A 272 -28.36 -9.98 11.33
C ALA A 272 -28.81 -8.71 12.12
N ASP A 273 -29.18 -8.91 13.39
CA ASP A 273 -29.67 -7.88 14.32
C ASP A 273 -30.85 -7.06 13.77
N GLY A 274 -31.68 -7.67 12.92
CA GLY A 274 -32.89 -7.05 12.40
C GLY A 274 -32.72 -6.27 11.11
N LYS A 275 -31.50 -6.22 10.54
CA LYS A 275 -31.18 -5.43 9.33
C LYS A 275 -31.58 -6.12 8.03
N LEU A 276 -31.66 -7.45 8.02
CA LEU A 276 -31.93 -8.24 6.82
C LEU A 276 -33.17 -9.14 7.01
N ARG A 277 -33.78 -9.56 5.91
CA ARG A 277 -34.92 -10.50 5.88
C ARG A 277 -34.56 -11.74 5.08
N ARG A 278 -35.04 -12.90 5.52
CA ARG A 278 -34.86 -14.17 4.79
C ARG A 278 -35.69 -14.16 3.50
N ASN A 279 -35.06 -14.52 2.38
CA ASN A 279 -35.71 -14.62 1.07
C ASN A 279 -36.30 -16.00 0.78
N GLY A 280 -36.15 -16.96 1.69
CA GLY A 280 -36.61 -18.34 1.52
C GLY A 280 -36.83 -19.04 2.86
N LEU A 281 -36.98 -20.35 2.79
CA LEU A 281 -37.05 -21.26 3.94
C LEU A 281 -35.67 -21.86 4.20
N LEU A 282 -35.39 -22.14 5.48
CA LEU A 282 -34.32 -23.06 5.87
C LEU A 282 -34.98 -24.28 6.52
N ILE A 283 -34.78 -25.46 5.95
CA ILE A 283 -35.42 -26.70 6.38
C ILE A 283 -34.32 -27.62 6.90
N GLY A 284 -34.31 -27.92 8.19
CA GLY A 284 -33.37 -28.85 8.80
C GLY A 284 -33.72 -30.29 8.47
N THR A 285 -32.72 -31.08 8.08
CA THR A 285 -32.88 -32.45 7.57
C THR A 285 -32.04 -33.43 8.36
N GLY A 286 -32.24 -34.73 8.13
CA GLY A 286 -31.24 -35.74 8.51
C GLY A 286 -29.97 -35.61 7.66
N ASP A 287 -28.88 -36.23 8.10
CA ASP A 287 -27.70 -36.41 7.26
C ASP A 287 -28.08 -37.15 5.98
N GLU A 288 -27.44 -36.78 4.86
CA GLU A 288 -27.59 -37.44 3.56
C GLU A 288 -29.00 -37.43 2.94
N ALA A 289 -29.93 -36.61 3.45
CA ALA A 289 -31.29 -36.54 2.94
C ALA A 289 -31.34 -36.07 1.48
N GLU A 290 -32.11 -36.77 0.64
CA GLU A 290 -32.32 -36.36 -0.75
C GLU A 290 -33.22 -35.13 -0.86
N ILE A 291 -32.76 -34.15 -1.62
CA ILE A 291 -33.51 -32.97 -2.04
C ILE A 291 -34.17 -33.28 -3.37
N ARG A 292 -35.46 -32.98 -3.49
CA ARG A 292 -36.27 -33.30 -4.66
C ARG A 292 -36.83 -32.04 -5.30
N ALA A 293 -36.89 -32.03 -6.63
CA ALA A 293 -37.53 -30.96 -7.39
C ALA A 293 -39.02 -30.88 -7.03
N ILE A 294 -39.53 -29.70 -6.73
CA ILE A 294 -40.95 -29.56 -6.35
C ILE A 294 -41.89 -29.60 -7.57
N HIS A 295 -41.36 -29.31 -8.75
CA HIS A 295 -42.13 -29.20 -9.99
C HIS A 295 -41.23 -29.52 -11.19
N TYR A 296 -41.85 -29.88 -12.31
CA TYR A 296 -41.13 -30.03 -13.57
C TYR A 296 -40.46 -28.72 -13.98
N GLY A 297 -39.23 -28.80 -14.46
CA GLY A 297 -38.54 -27.64 -14.98
C GLY A 297 -37.17 -27.98 -15.55
N ARG A 298 -36.49 -26.96 -16.03
CA ARG A 298 -35.14 -27.07 -16.57
C ARG A 298 -34.15 -26.54 -15.55
N VAL A 299 -33.10 -27.30 -15.26
CA VAL A 299 -32.00 -26.83 -14.42
C VAL A 299 -31.27 -25.72 -15.16
N VAL A 300 -31.27 -24.51 -14.62
CA VAL A 300 -30.58 -23.34 -15.20
C VAL A 300 -29.26 -23.04 -14.51
N PHE A 301 -29.03 -23.61 -13.33
CA PHE A 301 -27.76 -23.51 -12.60
C PHE A 301 -27.61 -24.70 -11.65
N ALA A 302 -26.41 -25.28 -11.57
CA ALA A 302 -26.09 -26.37 -10.66
C ALA A 302 -24.57 -26.33 -10.35
N ASN A 303 -24.17 -25.46 -9.42
CA ASN A 303 -22.78 -25.31 -9.00
C ASN A 303 -22.67 -24.67 -7.61
N TRP A 304 -21.46 -24.39 -7.13
CA TRP A 304 -21.24 -23.63 -5.90
C TRP A 304 -21.51 -22.14 -6.11
N LEU A 305 -22.24 -21.53 -5.18
CA LEU A 305 -22.52 -20.10 -5.17
C LEU A 305 -22.22 -19.52 -3.79
N ARG A 306 -21.47 -18.42 -3.74
CA ARG A 306 -21.07 -17.78 -2.48
C ARG A 306 -22.29 -17.43 -1.64
N GLY A 307 -22.30 -17.90 -0.39
CA GLY A 307 -23.40 -17.70 0.56
C GLY A 307 -24.57 -18.69 0.44
N PHE A 308 -24.60 -19.53 -0.59
CA PHE A 308 -25.62 -20.59 -0.79
C PHE A 308 -25.02 -21.99 -0.89
N GLY A 309 -23.69 -22.12 -0.89
CA GLY A 309 -23.02 -23.41 -1.03
C GLY A 309 -23.29 -24.03 -2.40
N LEU A 310 -23.32 -25.36 -2.48
CA LEU A 310 -23.78 -26.04 -3.70
C LEU A 310 -25.28 -25.85 -3.84
N ILE A 311 -25.68 -25.28 -4.98
CA ILE A 311 -27.05 -24.89 -5.26
C ILE A 311 -27.51 -25.37 -6.64
N THR A 312 -28.74 -25.88 -6.70
CA THR A 312 -29.46 -26.13 -7.94
C THR A 312 -30.54 -25.07 -8.10
N ILE A 313 -30.69 -24.50 -9.30
CA ILE A 313 -31.77 -23.58 -9.67
C ILE A 313 -32.53 -24.18 -10.84
N ILE A 314 -33.84 -24.31 -10.67
CA ILE A 314 -34.74 -24.89 -11.69
C ILE A 314 -35.69 -23.79 -12.16
N ASP A 315 -35.74 -23.58 -13.48
CA ASP A 315 -36.74 -22.76 -14.16
C ASP A 315 -37.96 -23.59 -14.51
N HIS A 316 -39.13 -23.13 -14.08
CA HIS A 316 -40.43 -23.77 -14.30
C HIS A 316 -41.24 -23.09 -15.41
N GLY A 317 -40.68 -22.08 -16.08
CA GLY A 317 -41.39 -21.25 -17.06
C GLY A 317 -42.20 -20.13 -16.41
N ASP A 318 -42.74 -19.24 -17.25
CA ASP A 318 -43.53 -18.06 -16.84
C ASP A 318 -42.83 -17.17 -15.79
N GLY A 319 -41.49 -17.18 -15.78
CA GLY A 319 -40.66 -16.43 -14.84
C GLY A 319 -40.59 -17.04 -13.43
N TYR A 320 -41.09 -18.25 -13.20
CA TYR A 320 -41.00 -18.96 -11.93
C TYR A 320 -39.71 -19.79 -11.84
N MET A 321 -38.97 -19.61 -10.75
CA MET A 321 -37.76 -20.39 -10.47
C MET A 321 -37.80 -20.92 -9.04
N THR A 322 -37.15 -22.06 -8.82
CA THR A 322 -36.92 -22.61 -7.48
C THR A 322 -35.44 -22.84 -7.26
N LEU A 323 -34.98 -22.51 -6.05
CA LEU A 323 -33.58 -22.55 -5.65
C LEU A 323 -33.41 -23.54 -4.49
N TYR A 324 -32.41 -24.42 -4.58
CA TYR A 324 -32.13 -25.50 -3.63
C TYR A 324 -30.66 -25.45 -3.23
N GLY A 325 -30.34 -24.73 -2.16
CA GLY A 325 -28.98 -24.49 -1.68
C GLY A 325 -28.57 -25.34 -0.47
N HIS A 326 -27.30 -25.21 -0.08
CA HIS A 326 -26.64 -25.93 1.01
C HIS A 326 -26.45 -27.44 0.80
N SER A 327 -26.48 -27.89 -0.46
CA SER A 327 -26.32 -29.29 -0.82
C SER A 327 -24.88 -29.79 -0.55
N SER A 328 -24.71 -31.08 -0.27
CA SER A 328 -23.40 -31.74 -0.17
C SER A 328 -22.93 -32.28 -1.53
N SER A 329 -23.87 -32.71 -2.37
CA SER A 329 -23.64 -33.12 -3.76
C SER A 329 -24.84 -32.76 -4.64
N LEU A 330 -24.60 -32.49 -5.92
CA LEU A 330 -25.63 -32.25 -6.92
C LEU A 330 -25.77 -33.49 -7.82
N PHE A 331 -27.00 -33.87 -8.16
CA PHE A 331 -27.29 -35.01 -9.05
C PHE A 331 -27.65 -34.56 -10.48
N THR A 332 -27.77 -33.25 -10.69
CA THR A 332 -28.19 -32.65 -11.95
C THR A 332 -27.17 -31.64 -12.43
N SER A 333 -27.12 -31.44 -13.74
CA SER A 333 -26.27 -30.48 -14.43
C SER A 333 -27.11 -29.39 -15.09
N PRO A 334 -26.54 -28.21 -15.35
CA PRO A 334 -27.25 -27.17 -16.08
C PRO A 334 -27.70 -27.65 -17.46
N GLY A 335 -28.98 -27.45 -17.77
CA GLY A 335 -29.62 -27.88 -19.01
C GLY A 335 -30.52 -29.10 -18.85
N ASP A 336 -30.34 -29.90 -17.79
CA ASP A 336 -31.14 -31.09 -17.51
C ASP A 336 -32.61 -30.72 -17.28
N TRP A 337 -33.50 -31.58 -17.77
CA TRP A 337 -34.91 -31.53 -17.43
C TRP A 337 -35.15 -32.43 -16.22
N VAL A 338 -35.87 -31.92 -15.23
CA VAL A 338 -36.22 -32.65 -14.02
C VAL A 338 -37.72 -32.72 -13.85
N ALA A 339 -38.22 -33.87 -13.42
CA ALA A 339 -39.62 -34.08 -13.09
C ALA A 339 -39.94 -33.68 -11.65
N ALA A 340 -41.22 -33.42 -11.36
CA ALA A 340 -41.66 -33.21 -9.98
C ALA A 340 -41.38 -34.46 -9.12
N GLY A 341 -40.70 -34.29 -7.99
CA GLY A 341 -40.32 -35.34 -7.06
C GLY A 341 -39.00 -36.04 -7.37
N GLU A 342 -38.34 -35.71 -8.49
CA GLU A 342 -37.04 -36.28 -8.86
C GLU A 342 -35.95 -35.83 -7.88
N PRO A 343 -35.08 -36.73 -7.38
CA PRO A 343 -33.91 -36.36 -6.59
C PRO A 343 -32.95 -35.51 -7.43
N ILE A 344 -32.62 -34.32 -6.94
CA ILE A 344 -31.77 -33.36 -7.65
C ILE A 344 -30.45 -33.06 -6.92
N ALA A 345 -30.41 -33.30 -5.61
CA ALA A 345 -29.24 -33.07 -4.80
C ALA A 345 -29.32 -33.84 -3.48
N GLN A 346 -28.22 -33.89 -2.75
CA GLN A 346 -28.15 -34.38 -1.38
C GLN A 346 -27.99 -33.20 -0.43
N ALA A 347 -28.77 -33.15 0.65
CA ALA A 347 -28.67 -32.11 1.67
C ALA A 347 -27.30 -32.17 2.36
N GLY A 348 -26.79 -31.00 2.74
CA GLY A 348 -25.45 -30.87 3.29
C GLY A 348 -25.32 -29.70 4.26
N ARG A 349 -24.06 -29.32 4.49
CA ARG A 349 -23.63 -28.23 5.38
C ARG A 349 -22.94 -27.11 4.61
N THR A 350 -23.03 -27.11 3.28
CA THR A 350 -22.38 -26.07 2.48
C THR A 350 -23.15 -24.75 2.66
N GLY A 351 -22.47 -23.60 2.60
CA GLY A 351 -23.12 -22.31 2.87
C GLY A 351 -23.20 -21.88 4.34
N GLY A 352 -22.53 -22.60 5.25
CA GLY A 352 -22.27 -22.13 6.62
C GLY A 352 -23.31 -22.51 7.67
N THR A 353 -23.93 -23.69 7.55
CA THR A 353 -24.85 -24.24 8.55
C THR A 353 -24.18 -25.30 9.43
N ASP A 354 -24.40 -25.24 10.75
CA ASP A 354 -23.82 -26.19 11.71
C ASP A 354 -24.43 -27.60 11.62
N SER A 355 -25.66 -27.70 11.12
CA SER A 355 -26.42 -28.94 10.90
C SER A 355 -26.88 -29.06 9.45
N PRO A 356 -27.15 -30.29 8.94
CA PRO A 356 -27.65 -30.47 7.59
C PRO A 356 -28.98 -29.73 7.40
N ALA A 357 -29.05 -28.90 6.36
CA ALA A 357 -30.23 -28.14 6.05
C ALA A 357 -30.33 -27.85 4.56
N LEU A 358 -31.55 -27.74 4.06
CA LEU A 358 -31.86 -27.21 2.74
C LEU A 358 -32.22 -25.73 2.85
N TYR A 359 -31.53 -24.89 2.08
CA TYR A 359 -32.05 -23.57 1.75
C TYR A 359 -32.98 -23.69 0.56
N PHE A 360 -34.24 -23.24 0.70
CA PHE A 360 -35.24 -23.33 -0.35
C PHE A 360 -35.92 -21.99 -0.62
N GLU A 361 -35.88 -21.52 -1.86
CA GLU A 361 -36.49 -20.26 -2.29
C GLU A 361 -37.32 -20.45 -3.56
N VAL A 362 -38.44 -19.71 -3.65
CA VAL A 362 -39.23 -19.56 -4.86
C VAL A 362 -39.04 -18.14 -5.35
N ARG A 363 -38.78 -17.96 -6.64
CA ARG A 363 -38.73 -16.65 -7.29
C ARG A 363 -39.79 -16.55 -8.38
N HIS A 364 -40.28 -15.34 -8.58
CA HIS A 364 -41.11 -14.98 -9.72
C HIS A 364 -40.59 -13.66 -10.31
N ASN A 365 -40.19 -13.68 -11.58
CA ASN A 365 -39.58 -12.55 -12.29
C ASN A 365 -38.38 -11.95 -11.53
N GLY A 366 -37.49 -12.84 -11.05
CA GLY A 366 -36.26 -12.46 -10.34
C GLY A 366 -36.44 -12.00 -8.90
N LYS A 367 -37.67 -11.89 -8.39
CA LYS A 367 -37.95 -11.48 -6.99
C LYS A 367 -38.33 -12.68 -6.12
N PRO A 368 -37.86 -12.76 -4.87
CA PRO A 368 -38.30 -13.77 -3.92
C PRO A 368 -39.82 -13.72 -3.68
N ASP A 369 -40.49 -14.86 -3.73
CA ASP A 369 -41.88 -15.06 -3.28
C ASP A 369 -41.90 -16.00 -2.08
N ASN A 370 -42.92 -15.90 -1.23
CA ASN A 370 -43.03 -16.71 -0.02
C ASN A 370 -43.26 -18.19 -0.39
N PRO A 371 -42.29 -19.10 -0.14
CA PRO A 371 -42.41 -20.50 -0.54
C PRO A 371 -43.57 -21.23 0.15
N GLY A 372 -43.96 -20.79 1.36
CA GLY A 372 -45.09 -21.36 2.10
C GLY A 372 -46.46 -21.16 1.44
N ARG A 373 -46.57 -20.35 0.38
CA ARG A 373 -47.80 -20.21 -0.43
C ARG A 373 -47.93 -21.26 -1.54
N TRP A 374 -46.88 -22.06 -1.73
CA TRP A 374 -46.75 -23.01 -2.83
C TRP A 374 -46.77 -24.44 -2.32
N LEU A 375 -46.05 -24.69 -1.22
CA LEU A 375 -45.97 -26.00 -0.59
C LEU A 375 -47.31 -26.42 0.02
N ALA A 376 -47.69 -27.69 -0.17
CA ALA A 376 -48.85 -28.30 0.45
C ALA A 376 -48.68 -28.41 1.97
N ASN A 377 -49.78 -28.25 2.71
CA ASN A 377 -49.79 -28.39 4.17
C ASN A 377 -49.68 -29.86 4.62
#